data_AF-A0A3M2SZT3-F1
#
_entry.id   AF-A0A3M2SZT3-F1
#
_cell.length_a   1.000
_cell.length_b   1.000
_cell.length_c   1.000
_cell.angle_alpha   90.00
_cell.angle_beta   90.00
_cell.angle_gamma   90.00
#
_symmetry.space_group_name_H-M   'P 1'
#
loop_
_entity.id
_entity.type
_entity.pdbx_description
1 polymer ?
#
loop_
_entity_poly.entity_id
_entity_poly.type
_entity_poly.pdbx_seq_one_letter_code
_entity_poly.pdbx_strand_id
1 'polypeptide(L)'
;MKIEGPKMPMENYLGLVKSDTLRWRLALTVATEYARIPELVEIAALKNIVALEVISPPHAQSISDSEGASMATLNNRVVRTWSELAQSSGAFAYLSILRLHHQTELSGVALHYMRDFPSLRFIIVHNCPGVASAGDCTEGWEVAAIPELLSCTELHDCYTGMIDIGEKGGQMLSQDIPVLDFQIGPSIHRASKRAGTPVCLRRCEESYTPEPAAKKHKAGGPSGRNRSKKRVMKERKGDLDSVLAELK
;
A
#
# COMPACT_ATOMS: atom_id res chain seq x y z
N MET A 1 -9.93 4.90 -20.35
CA MET A 1 -10.44 6.29 -20.39
C MET A 1 -9.38 7.19 -19.77
N LYS A 2 -8.98 8.27 -20.46
CA LYS A 2 -7.88 9.14 -20.03
C LYS A 2 -8.36 10.57 -19.87
N ILE A 3 -8.10 11.17 -18.71
CA ILE A 3 -8.52 12.53 -18.37
C ILE A 3 -7.24 13.33 -18.06
N GLU A 4 -6.73 14.09 -19.04
CA GLU A 4 -5.46 14.81 -18.85
C GLU A 4 -5.60 16.02 -17.89
N GLY A 5 -6.76 16.70 -17.94
CA GLY A 5 -7.09 17.82 -17.04
C GLY A 5 -8.43 17.56 -16.35
N PRO A 6 -8.43 17.12 -15.08
CA PRO A 6 -9.67 16.87 -14.34
C PRO A 6 -10.49 18.16 -14.19
N LYS A 7 -11.78 18.06 -14.54
CA LYS A 7 -12.75 19.17 -14.49
C LYS A 7 -13.61 19.16 -13.22
N MET A 8 -13.43 18.13 -12.41
CA MET A 8 -14.16 17.88 -11.17
C MET A 8 -13.17 17.44 -10.10
N PRO A 9 -13.53 17.54 -8.80
CA PRO A 9 -12.75 16.94 -7.73
C PRO A 9 -12.47 15.44 -7.96
N MET A 10 -11.33 14.95 -7.49
CA MET A 10 -10.90 13.57 -7.72
C MET A 10 -11.91 12.57 -7.15
N GLU A 11 -12.50 12.86 -6.00
CA GLU A 11 -13.54 12.03 -5.35
C GLU A 11 -14.67 11.64 -6.34
N ASN A 12 -15.09 12.57 -7.20
CA ASN A 12 -16.16 12.32 -8.16
C ASN A 12 -15.73 11.33 -9.24
N TYR A 13 -14.48 11.42 -9.69
CA TYR A 13 -13.92 10.44 -10.63
C TYR A 13 -13.74 9.07 -10.00
N LEU A 14 -13.28 9.00 -8.74
CA LEU A 14 -13.18 7.75 -7.98
C LEU A 14 -14.57 7.11 -7.80
N GLY A 15 -15.60 7.92 -7.58
CA GLY A 15 -16.99 7.48 -7.52
C GLY A 15 -17.49 6.82 -8.82
N LEU A 16 -17.05 7.28 -9.99
CA LEU A 16 -17.44 6.71 -11.30
C LEU A 16 -16.82 5.34 -11.56
N VAL A 17 -15.60 5.10 -11.06
CA VAL A 17 -14.85 3.85 -11.30
C VAL A 17 -15.07 2.79 -10.23
N LYS A 18 -15.69 3.18 -9.11
CA LYS A 18 -16.02 2.28 -8.01
C LYS A 18 -17.04 1.23 -8.46
N SER A 19 -16.72 -0.04 -8.20
CA SER A 19 -17.65 -1.14 -8.42
C SER A 19 -17.70 -2.07 -7.22
N ASP A 20 -18.67 -1.84 -6.33
CA ASP A 20 -18.91 -2.70 -5.16
C ASP A 20 -19.37 -4.12 -5.56
N THR A 21 -19.95 -4.27 -6.76
CA THR A 21 -20.39 -5.57 -7.31
C THR A 21 -19.34 -6.25 -8.19
N LEU A 22 -18.11 -5.70 -8.24
CA LEU A 22 -16.97 -6.24 -8.99
C LEU A 22 -17.28 -6.57 -10.47
N ARG A 23 -18.10 -5.73 -11.13
CA ARG A 23 -18.49 -5.88 -12.54
C ARG A 23 -17.34 -5.62 -13.51
N TRP A 24 -16.33 -4.86 -13.07
CA TRP A 24 -15.09 -4.63 -13.79
C TRP A 24 -13.93 -4.60 -12.80
N ARG A 25 -12.75 -4.99 -13.28
CA ARG A 25 -11.45 -4.80 -12.62
C ARG A 25 -10.96 -3.39 -12.95
N LEU A 26 -10.29 -2.71 -12.02
CA LEU A 26 -9.82 -1.34 -12.23
C LEU A 26 -8.28 -1.30 -12.27
N ALA A 27 -7.76 -0.83 -13.40
CA ALA A 27 -6.39 -0.33 -13.51
C ALA A 27 -6.47 1.20 -13.43
N LEU A 28 -5.94 1.78 -12.34
CA LEU A 28 -6.08 3.20 -12.05
C LEU A 28 -4.72 3.89 -12.08
N THR A 29 -4.58 4.92 -12.93
CA THR A 29 -3.43 5.83 -12.94
C THR A 29 -3.85 7.19 -12.41
N VAL A 30 -3.14 7.68 -11.39
CA VAL A 30 -3.41 8.98 -10.74
C VAL A 30 -2.17 9.85 -10.74
N ALA A 31 -2.28 11.05 -11.31
CA ALA A 31 -1.31 12.12 -11.09
C ALA A 31 -1.65 12.88 -9.80
N THR A 32 -0.69 12.93 -8.88
CA THR A 32 -0.84 13.54 -7.56
C THR A 32 -1.01 15.06 -7.61
N GLU A 33 -0.66 15.69 -8.74
CA GLU A 33 -0.87 17.13 -8.98
C GLU A 33 -2.34 17.56 -8.93
N TYR A 34 -3.27 16.63 -9.16
CA TYR A 34 -4.71 16.88 -9.05
C TYR A 34 -5.35 16.20 -7.84
N ALA A 35 -4.55 15.61 -6.95
CA ALA A 35 -5.04 14.90 -5.78
C ALA A 35 -4.73 15.68 -4.50
N ARG A 36 -5.63 15.61 -3.54
CA ARG A 36 -5.41 15.94 -2.13
C ARG A 36 -5.15 14.67 -1.33
N ILE A 37 -4.55 14.81 -0.16
CA ILE A 37 -4.23 13.66 0.71
C ILE A 37 -5.48 12.81 1.04
N PRO A 38 -6.66 13.38 1.37
CA PRO A 38 -7.86 12.58 1.61
C PRO A 38 -8.29 11.74 0.39
N GLU A 39 -8.13 12.29 -0.82
CA GLU A 39 -8.48 11.60 -2.07
C GLU A 39 -7.52 10.45 -2.35
N LEU A 40 -6.23 10.60 -2.03
CA LEU A 40 -5.28 9.48 -2.08
C LEU A 40 -5.65 8.38 -1.08
N VAL A 41 -6.07 8.74 0.13
CA VAL A 41 -6.54 7.77 1.12
C VAL A 41 -7.82 7.06 0.64
N GLU A 42 -8.72 7.77 -0.03
CA GLU A 42 -9.99 7.24 -0.56
C GLU A 42 -9.81 6.15 -1.63
N ILE A 43 -8.66 6.11 -2.33
CA ILE A 43 -8.34 5.01 -3.26
C ILE A 43 -8.48 3.63 -2.59
N ALA A 44 -8.19 3.52 -1.28
CA ALA A 44 -8.35 2.29 -0.52
C ALA A 44 -9.80 1.77 -0.47
N ALA A 45 -10.80 2.63 -0.70
CA ALA A 45 -12.21 2.24 -0.75
C ALA A 45 -12.61 1.56 -2.08
N LEU A 46 -11.74 1.58 -3.09
CA LEU A 46 -11.98 0.97 -4.39
C LEU A 46 -11.73 -0.54 -4.34
N LYS A 47 -12.79 -1.31 -4.03
CA LYS A 47 -12.70 -2.77 -3.88
C LYS A 47 -12.36 -3.52 -5.17
N ASN A 48 -12.52 -2.89 -6.32
CA ASN A 48 -12.27 -3.50 -7.63
C ASN A 48 -10.89 -3.20 -8.21
N ILE A 49 -10.01 -2.51 -7.47
CA ILE A 49 -8.67 -2.15 -7.94
C ILE A 49 -7.76 -3.38 -8.04
N VAL A 50 -7.14 -3.55 -9.21
CA VAL A 50 -6.17 -4.63 -9.49
C VAL A 50 -4.79 -4.10 -9.82
N ALA A 51 -4.70 -2.89 -10.36
CA ALA A 51 -3.45 -2.21 -10.61
C ALA A 51 -3.59 -0.73 -10.25
N LEU A 52 -2.55 -0.17 -9.63
CA LEU A 52 -2.51 1.25 -9.25
C LEU A 52 -1.19 1.85 -9.71
N GLU A 53 -1.25 2.99 -10.38
CA GLU A 53 -0.10 3.81 -10.72
C GLU A 53 -0.25 5.19 -10.10
N VAL A 54 0.76 5.63 -9.34
CA VAL A 54 0.79 6.95 -8.71
C VAL A 54 1.96 7.75 -9.26
N ILE A 55 1.61 8.87 -9.87
CA ILE A 55 2.50 9.75 -10.62
C ILE A 55 2.67 11.07 -9.88
N SER A 56 3.90 11.39 -9.46
CA SER A 56 4.23 12.73 -8.97
C SER A 56 5.09 13.45 -10.03
N PRO A 57 4.64 14.57 -10.62
CA PRO A 57 5.47 15.31 -11.57
C PRO A 57 6.74 15.86 -10.87
N PRO A 58 7.95 15.70 -11.46
CA PRO A 58 9.20 16.18 -10.84
C PRO A 58 9.31 17.71 -10.78
N HIS A 59 8.49 18.43 -11.53
CA HIS A 59 8.36 19.88 -11.48
C HIS A 59 6.87 20.18 -11.38
N ALA A 60 6.32 20.17 -10.17
CA ALA A 60 5.09 20.92 -9.92
C ALA A 60 5.43 22.39 -10.20
N GLN A 61 5.22 22.83 -11.44
CA GLN A 61 5.10 24.25 -11.69
C GLN A 61 3.96 24.68 -10.78
N SER A 62 4.26 25.59 -9.86
CA SER A 62 3.26 26.33 -9.12
C SER A 62 2.37 27.03 -10.14
N ILE A 63 1.31 26.36 -10.58
CA ILE A 63 0.19 27.05 -11.20
C ILE A 63 -0.48 27.75 -10.02
N SER A 64 -0.02 28.97 -9.78
CA SER A 64 -0.59 29.88 -8.81
C SER A 64 -2.09 30.06 -9.06
N ASP A 65 -2.78 30.36 -7.96
CA ASP A 65 -4.02 31.15 -7.90
C ASP A 65 -5.35 30.47 -8.23
N SER A 66 -5.62 29.35 -7.56
CA SER A 66 -7.00 29.03 -7.15
C SER A 66 -7.00 28.42 -5.75
N GLU A 67 -7.32 29.24 -4.75
CA GLU A 67 -7.65 28.92 -3.36
C GLU A 67 -7.24 27.53 -2.81
N GLY A 68 -6.12 27.48 -2.09
CA GLY A 68 -5.92 26.57 -0.94
C GLY A 68 -5.68 25.08 -1.19
N ALA A 69 -5.58 24.60 -2.43
CA ALA A 69 -5.32 23.19 -2.70
C ALA A 69 -3.82 22.84 -2.57
N SER A 70 -3.40 22.41 -1.38
CA SER A 70 -2.10 21.76 -1.20
C SER A 70 -2.05 20.50 -2.06
N MET A 71 -1.24 20.53 -3.13
CA MET A 71 -0.94 19.36 -3.95
C MET A 71 -0.46 18.23 -3.05
N ALA A 72 -1.01 17.02 -3.23
CA ALA A 72 -0.61 15.88 -2.42
C ALA A 72 0.70 15.28 -2.92
N THR A 73 1.52 14.80 -1.99
CA THR A 73 2.61 13.86 -2.29
C THR A 73 2.29 12.54 -1.61
N LEU A 74 2.52 11.43 -2.32
CA LEU A 74 2.42 10.11 -1.69
C LEU A 74 3.60 9.96 -0.73
N ASN A 75 3.29 9.81 0.55
CA ASN A 75 4.28 9.69 1.61
C ASN A 75 4.00 8.46 2.49
N ASN A 76 4.94 8.14 3.38
CA ASN A 76 4.85 6.96 4.25
C ASN A 76 3.57 6.94 5.12
N ARG A 77 2.99 8.10 5.46
CA ARG A 77 1.76 8.16 6.27
C ARG A 77 0.54 7.68 5.48
N VAL A 78 0.43 8.07 4.21
CA VAL A 78 -0.66 7.59 3.34
C VAL A 78 -0.55 6.08 3.14
N VAL A 79 0.65 5.57 2.85
CA VAL A 79 0.88 4.12 2.68
C VAL A 79 0.62 3.36 3.98
N ARG A 80 0.99 3.91 5.13
CA ARG A 80 0.64 3.36 6.44
C ARG A 80 -0.88 3.27 6.63
N THR A 81 -1.61 4.34 6.33
CA THR A 81 -3.08 4.33 6.41
C THR A 81 -3.69 3.30 5.47
N TRP A 82 -3.17 3.15 4.26
CA TRP A 82 -3.56 2.08 3.34
C TRP A 82 -3.33 0.69 3.93
N SER A 83 -2.19 0.45 4.59
CA SER A 83 -1.89 -0.80 5.31
C SER A 83 -2.88 -1.05 6.45
N GLU A 84 -3.15 -0.06 7.29
CA GLU A 84 -4.13 -0.15 8.37
C GLU A 84 -5.55 -0.47 7.84
N LEU A 85 -5.94 0.13 6.71
CA LEU A 85 -7.21 -0.15 6.03
C LEU A 85 -7.25 -1.53 5.38
N ALA A 86 -6.13 -2.00 4.82
CA ALA A 86 -6.02 -3.36 4.28
C ALA A 86 -6.26 -4.40 5.38
N GLN A 87 -5.63 -4.22 6.54
CA GLN A 87 -5.76 -5.13 7.68
C GLN A 87 -7.15 -5.07 8.35
N SER A 88 -7.75 -3.87 8.47
CA SER A 88 -9.00 -3.67 9.22
C SER A 88 -10.27 -3.87 8.38
N SER A 89 -10.23 -3.49 7.10
CA SER A 89 -11.41 -3.42 6.23
C SER A 89 -11.29 -4.24 4.94
N GLY A 90 -10.13 -4.87 4.71
CA GLY A 90 -9.87 -5.62 3.48
C GLY A 90 -9.66 -4.72 2.26
N ALA A 91 -9.19 -3.49 2.45
CA ALA A 91 -8.76 -2.64 1.34
C ALA A 91 -7.65 -3.33 0.53
N PHE A 92 -7.56 -3.01 -0.77
CA PHE A 92 -6.56 -3.57 -1.68
C PHE A 92 -6.56 -5.11 -1.76
N ALA A 93 -7.70 -5.75 -1.49
CA ALA A 93 -7.89 -7.20 -1.56
C ALA A 93 -7.45 -7.83 -2.89
N TYR A 94 -7.51 -7.09 -4.00
CA TYR A 94 -7.18 -7.59 -5.34
C TYR A 94 -6.05 -6.80 -6.03
N LEU A 95 -5.44 -5.83 -5.34
CA LEU A 95 -4.36 -5.02 -5.91
C LEU A 95 -3.14 -5.92 -6.09
N SER A 96 -2.70 -6.16 -7.33
CA SER A 96 -1.57 -7.02 -7.64
C SER A 96 -0.32 -6.28 -8.12
N ILE A 97 -0.50 -5.11 -8.75
CA ILE A 97 0.59 -4.25 -9.22
C ILE A 97 0.45 -2.85 -8.64
N LEU A 98 1.54 -2.33 -8.09
CA LEU A 98 1.69 -0.93 -7.70
C LEU A 98 2.85 -0.30 -8.45
N ARG A 99 2.59 0.75 -9.22
CA ARG A 99 3.61 1.50 -9.96
C ARG A 99 3.75 2.91 -9.39
N LEU A 100 4.99 3.32 -9.10
CA LEU A 100 5.27 4.59 -8.42
C LEU A 100 6.29 5.39 -9.24
N HIS A 101 5.93 6.64 -9.55
CA HIS A 101 6.83 7.55 -10.27
C HIS A 101 7.19 8.76 -9.40
N HIS A 102 8.49 9.02 -9.28
CA HIS A 102 9.07 10.22 -8.67
C HIS A 102 8.57 10.48 -7.24
N GLN A 103 8.37 9.43 -6.44
CA GLN A 103 7.95 9.56 -5.06
C GLN A 103 9.18 9.74 -4.17
N THR A 104 9.58 11.01 -3.95
CA THR A 104 10.76 11.36 -3.14
C THR A 104 10.52 11.26 -1.63
N GLU A 105 9.27 11.38 -1.19
CA GLU A 105 8.85 11.33 0.22
C GLU A 105 8.61 9.90 0.73
N LEU A 106 8.81 8.89 -0.12
CA LEU A 106 8.73 7.49 0.25
C LEU A 106 10.11 6.95 0.61
N SER A 107 10.15 6.21 1.72
CA SER A 107 11.34 5.45 2.15
C SER A 107 11.04 3.95 2.17
N GLY A 108 12.06 3.12 2.44
CA GLY A 108 11.92 1.67 2.60
C GLY A 108 10.85 1.25 3.61
N VAL A 109 10.57 2.08 4.61
CA VAL A 109 9.45 1.85 5.57
C VAL A 109 8.11 1.65 4.85
N ALA A 110 7.90 2.29 3.70
CA ALA A 110 6.70 2.10 2.90
C ALA A 110 6.55 0.66 2.38
N LEU A 111 7.66 -0.03 2.07
CA LEU A 111 7.66 -1.43 1.63
C LEU A 111 7.12 -2.36 2.72
N HIS A 112 7.44 -2.09 3.99
CA HIS A 112 6.90 -2.84 5.11
C HIS A 112 5.37 -2.73 5.19
N TYR A 113 4.81 -1.54 4.99
CA TYR A 113 3.36 -1.34 4.95
C TYR A 113 2.71 -1.98 3.72
N MET A 114 3.34 -1.89 2.54
CA MET A 114 2.82 -2.50 1.32
C MET A 114 2.75 -4.04 1.40
N ARG A 115 3.51 -4.67 2.29
CA ARG A 115 3.45 -6.11 2.55
C ARG A 115 2.08 -6.56 3.08
N ASP A 116 1.36 -5.67 3.75
CA ASP A 116 0.03 -5.96 4.30
C ASP A 116 -1.06 -6.03 3.22
N PHE A 117 -0.74 -5.66 1.97
CA PHE A 117 -1.68 -5.78 0.87
C PHE A 117 -1.73 -7.26 0.45
N PRO A 118 -2.88 -7.93 0.57
CA PRO A 118 -2.95 -9.39 0.52
C PRO A 118 -2.59 -9.97 -0.85
N SER A 119 -2.90 -9.24 -1.92
CA SER A 119 -2.71 -9.71 -3.29
C SER A 119 -1.61 -8.98 -4.04
N LEU A 120 -0.90 -8.05 -3.38
CA LEU A 120 0.17 -7.31 -4.04
C LEU A 120 1.35 -8.25 -4.32
N ARG A 121 1.81 -8.24 -5.58
CA ARG A 121 2.90 -9.10 -6.07
C ARG A 121 4.07 -8.31 -6.60
N PHE A 122 3.80 -7.20 -7.28
CA PHE A 122 4.83 -6.39 -7.91
C PHE A 122 4.72 -4.93 -7.52
N ILE A 123 5.87 -4.34 -7.18
CA ILE A 123 6.03 -2.89 -7.05
C ILE A 123 7.04 -2.44 -8.12
N ILE A 124 6.62 -1.57 -9.02
CA ILE A 124 7.48 -1.02 -10.08
C ILE A 124 7.76 0.43 -9.72
N VAL A 125 9.03 0.76 -9.47
CA VAL A 125 9.43 2.12 -9.08
C VAL A 125 10.27 2.80 -10.16
N HIS A 126 9.90 4.04 -10.46
CA HIS A 126 10.62 4.92 -11.38
C HIS A 126 11.08 6.16 -10.62
N ASN A 127 12.39 6.32 -10.43
CA ASN A 127 13.00 7.46 -9.72
C ASN A 127 12.47 7.67 -8.29
N CYS A 128 12.28 6.58 -7.52
CA CYS A 128 11.92 6.62 -6.10
C CYS A 128 13.13 6.17 -5.25
N PRO A 129 14.08 7.08 -4.93
CA PRO A 129 15.38 6.68 -4.38
C PRO A 129 15.26 5.94 -3.04
N GLY A 130 14.37 6.39 -2.15
CA GLY A 130 14.20 5.78 -0.82
C GLY A 130 13.58 4.38 -0.82
N VAL A 131 12.90 4.00 -1.91
CA VAL A 131 12.26 2.68 -2.07
C VAL A 131 13.15 1.75 -2.89
N ALA A 132 13.76 2.27 -3.96
CA ALA A 132 14.61 1.48 -4.86
C ALA A 132 15.85 0.90 -4.18
N SER A 133 16.36 1.56 -3.12
CA SER A 133 17.53 1.08 -2.37
C SER A 133 17.20 0.12 -1.22
N ALA A 134 15.91 -0.10 -0.91
CA ALA A 134 15.48 -0.84 0.27
C ALA A 134 14.99 -2.27 -0.02
N GLY A 135 14.94 -2.67 -1.30
CA GLY A 135 14.51 -4.01 -1.69
C GLY A 135 15.49 -5.10 -1.26
N ASP A 136 15.34 -5.59 -0.04
CA ASP A 136 15.96 -6.80 0.48
C ASP A 136 14.86 -7.74 1.00
N CYS A 137 15.08 -9.06 0.89
CA CYS A 137 14.07 -10.07 1.26
C CYS A 137 13.59 -9.91 2.71
N THR A 138 14.40 -9.27 3.58
CA THR A 138 14.07 -8.93 4.96
C THR A 138 12.84 -8.03 5.10
N GLU A 139 12.52 -7.20 4.10
CA GLU A 139 11.31 -6.37 4.05
C GLU A 139 10.14 -7.06 3.30
N GLY A 140 10.32 -8.31 2.88
CA GLY A 140 9.33 -9.10 2.14
C GLY A 140 9.32 -8.85 0.63
N TRP A 141 10.33 -8.15 0.12
CA TRP A 141 10.45 -7.76 -1.29
C TRP A 141 11.85 -8.07 -1.82
N GLU A 142 11.93 -8.67 -3.00
CA GLU A 142 13.18 -8.93 -3.69
C GLU A 142 13.23 -8.16 -5.01
N VAL A 143 14.41 -7.70 -5.40
CA VAL A 143 14.60 -7.09 -6.72
C VAL A 143 14.52 -8.18 -7.79
N ALA A 144 13.57 -8.03 -8.71
CA ALA A 144 13.35 -8.98 -9.80
C ALA A 144 13.60 -8.31 -11.16
N ALA A 145 14.37 -8.97 -12.02
CA ALA A 145 14.56 -8.55 -13.40
C ALA A 145 13.48 -9.21 -14.27
N ILE A 146 12.36 -8.51 -14.48
CA ILE A 146 11.23 -8.99 -15.29
C ILE A 146 11.05 -8.03 -16.47
N PRO A 147 11.65 -8.31 -17.64
CA PRO A 147 11.65 -7.40 -18.79
C PRO A 147 10.24 -7.02 -19.26
N GLU A 148 9.29 -7.95 -19.16
CA GLU A 148 7.89 -7.73 -19.56
C GLU A 148 7.29 -6.59 -18.76
N LEU A 149 7.44 -6.59 -17.42
CA LEU A 149 6.90 -5.55 -16.55
C LEU A 149 7.68 -4.23 -16.63
N LEU A 150 8.99 -4.31 -16.83
CA LEU A 150 9.86 -3.14 -16.89
C LEU A 150 9.73 -2.35 -18.21
N SER A 151 9.31 -3.02 -19.30
CA SER A 151 9.14 -2.41 -20.62
C SER A 151 7.73 -1.84 -20.86
N CYS A 152 6.76 -2.20 -20.03
CA CYS A 152 5.39 -1.71 -20.14
C CYS A 152 5.31 -0.19 -20.02
N THR A 153 4.67 0.42 -21.01
CA THR A 153 4.32 1.83 -20.95
C THR A 153 3.03 2.01 -20.19
N GLU A 154 1.95 1.31 -20.55
CA GLU A 154 0.66 1.44 -19.87
C GLU A 154 0.54 0.49 -18.67
N LEU A 155 -0.14 0.95 -17.61
CA LEU A 155 -0.40 0.15 -16.41
C LEU A 155 -1.20 -1.12 -16.71
N HIS A 156 -2.15 -1.03 -17.65
CA HIS A 156 -2.91 -2.18 -18.11
C HIS A 156 -1.98 -3.27 -18.68
N ASP A 157 -0.99 -2.89 -19.48
CA ASP A 157 -0.03 -3.83 -20.08
C ASP A 157 0.85 -4.50 -19.01
N CYS A 158 1.24 -3.76 -17.95
CA CYS A 158 1.91 -4.37 -16.80
C CYS A 158 1.04 -5.46 -16.18
N TYR A 159 -0.25 -5.18 -16.00
CA TYR A 159 -1.19 -6.09 -15.37
C TYR A 159 -1.44 -7.35 -16.21
N THR A 160 -1.59 -7.21 -17.53
CA THR A 160 -1.71 -8.37 -18.42
C THR A 160 -0.40 -9.16 -18.49
N GLY A 161 0.75 -8.49 -18.59
CA GLY A 161 2.06 -9.14 -18.60
C GLY A 161 2.31 -9.96 -17.32
N MET A 162 1.89 -9.45 -16.16
CA MET A 162 1.93 -10.21 -14.90
C MET A 162 1.09 -11.49 -14.96
N ILE A 163 -0.12 -11.41 -15.54
CA ILE A 163 -1.00 -12.59 -15.70
C ILE A 163 -0.33 -13.61 -16.63
N ASP A 164 0.29 -13.15 -17.71
CA ASP A 164 0.93 -14.00 -18.72
C ASP A 164 2.17 -14.73 -18.16
N ILE A 165 2.91 -14.10 -17.23
CA ILE A 165 4.02 -14.73 -16.50
C ILE A 165 3.52 -15.89 -15.59
N GLY A 166 2.21 -15.97 -15.34
CA GLY A 166 1.60 -17.04 -14.56
C GLY A 166 1.76 -16.88 -13.05
N GLU A 167 2.12 -15.69 -12.58
CA GLU A 167 2.24 -15.35 -11.17
C GLU A 167 0.84 -15.33 -10.53
N LYS A 168 0.56 -16.37 -9.74
CA LYS A 168 -0.68 -16.50 -8.97
C LYS A 168 -0.35 -16.27 -7.50
N GLY A 169 -0.70 -15.10 -6.98
CA GLY A 169 -0.58 -14.83 -5.56
C GLY A 169 -1.77 -14.03 -5.04
N GLY A 170 -2.19 -14.36 -3.82
CA GLY A 170 -3.35 -13.75 -3.18
C GLY A 170 -4.68 -14.07 -3.86
N GLN A 171 -5.67 -13.22 -3.58
CA GLN A 171 -7.02 -13.30 -4.13
C GLN A 171 -7.05 -12.59 -5.49
N MET A 172 -7.37 -13.31 -6.57
CA MET A 172 -7.51 -12.73 -7.91
C MET A 172 -8.98 -12.74 -8.35
N LEU A 173 -9.40 -11.70 -9.05
CA LEU A 173 -10.70 -11.65 -9.72
C LEU A 173 -10.68 -12.51 -10.99
N SER A 174 -11.85 -13.02 -11.40
CA SER A 174 -11.95 -13.81 -12.63
C SER A 174 -11.42 -13.00 -13.83
N GLN A 175 -10.66 -13.67 -14.70
CA GLN A 175 -10.16 -13.08 -15.93
C GLN A 175 -11.28 -12.74 -16.92
N ASP A 176 -12.47 -13.35 -16.76
CA ASP A 176 -13.66 -13.06 -17.56
C ASP A 176 -14.24 -11.67 -17.26
N ILE A 177 -13.87 -11.06 -16.13
CA ILE A 177 -14.32 -9.73 -15.74
C ILE A 177 -13.52 -8.69 -16.54
N PRO A 178 -14.16 -7.75 -17.25
CA PRO A 178 -13.45 -6.76 -18.05
C PRO A 178 -12.58 -5.85 -17.18
N VAL A 179 -11.46 -5.37 -17.74
CA VAL A 179 -10.60 -4.37 -17.10
C VAL A 179 -10.99 -2.98 -17.59
N LEU A 180 -11.33 -2.11 -16.66
CA LEU A 180 -11.46 -0.67 -16.86
C LEU A 180 -10.10 -0.04 -16.61
N ASP A 181 -9.44 0.40 -17.68
CA ASP A 181 -8.26 1.25 -17.60
C ASP A 181 -8.70 2.72 -17.45
N PHE A 182 -8.30 3.39 -16.37
CA PHE A 182 -8.73 4.73 -16.03
C PHE A 182 -7.57 5.60 -15.56
N GLN A 183 -7.39 6.76 -16.19
CA GLN A 183 -6.31 7.68 -15.90
C GLN A 183 -6.84 9.08 -15.55
N ILE A 184 -6.35 9.63 -14.44
CA ILE A 184 -6.60 11.01 -13.98
C ILE A 184 -5.27 11.76 -13.96
N GLY A 185 -5.14 12.79 -14.79
CA GLY A 185 -3.94 13.58 -15.00
C GLY A 185 -3.11 13.16 -16.22
N PRO A 186 -1.99 13.86 -16.52
CA PRO A 186 -1.17 13.61 -17.68
C PRO A 186 -0.39 12.31 -17.52
N SER A 187 -0.18 11.66 -18.67
CA SER A 187 0.69 10.49 -18.74
C SER A 187 2.15 10.93 -18.84
N ILE A 188 3.01 10.45 -17.93
CA ILE A 188 4.46 10.73 -17.98
C ILE A 188 5.12 10.12 -19.22
N HIS A 189 4.51 9.09 -19.84
CA HIS A 189 5.10 8.36 -20.97
C HIS A 189 5.40 9.22 -22.20
N ARG A 190 4.83 10.43 -22.30
CA ARG A 190 5.09 11.32 -23.44
C ARG A 190 6.30 12.25 -23.26
N ALA A 191 6.85 12.42 -22.06
CA ALA A 191 7.77 13.54 -21.79
C ALA A 191 9.20 13.19 -21.32
N SER A 192 9.47 12.00 -20.77
CA SER A 192 10.76 11.78 -20.09
C SER A 192 11.70 10.83 -20.83
N LYS A 193 12.54 11.39 -21.72
CA LYS A 193 13.80 10.77 -22.18
C LYS A 193 14.85 10.62 -21.06
N ARG A 194 14.52 11.01 -19.82
CA ARG A 194 15.40 10.98 -18.64
C ARG A 194 14.84 10.12 -17.51
N ALA A 195 13.88 9.23 -17.79
CA ALA A 195 13.42 8.28 -16.78
C ALA A 195 14.57 7.30 -16.51
N GLY A 196 15.12 7.33 -15.28
CA GLY A 196 16.09 6.32 -14.86
C GLY A 196 15.51 4.91 -15.01
N THR A 197 16.40 3.91 -15.04
CA THR A 197 16.01 2.51 -15.18
C THR A 197 14.99 2.13 -14.08
N PRO A 198 13.79 1.63 -14.44
CA PRO A 198 12.86 1.17 -13.44
C PRO A 198 13.42 0.01 -12.62
N VAL A 199 13.04 -0.06 -11.36
CA VAL A 199 13.30 -1.20 -10.49
C VAL A 199 11.98 -1.91 -10.24
N CYS A 200 11.96 -3.23 -10.46
CA CYS A 200 10.81 -4.07 -10.13
C CYS A 200 11.13 -4.85 -8.86
N LEU A 201 10.24 -4.74 -7.87
CA LEU A 201 10.28 -5.50 -6.64
C LEU A 201 9.18 -6.57 -6.71
N ARG A 202 9.56 -7.82 -6.51
CA ARG A 202 8.65 -8.96 -6.40
C ARG A 202 8.46 -9.32 -4.93
N ARG A 203 7.26 -9.71 -4.54
CA ARG A 203 6.99 -10.20 -3.18
C ARG A 203 7.70 -11.52 -2.94
N CYS A 204 8.43 -11.62 -1.83
CA CYS A 204 9.03 -12.88 -1.39
C CYS A 204 7.95 -13.87 -0.96
N GLU A 205 8.05 -15.12 -1.42
CA GLU A 205 7.18 -16.20 -0.95
C GLU A 205 7.75 -16.80 0.35
N GLU A 206 7.53 -16.13 1.48
CA GLU A 206 7.80 -16.73 2.79
C GLU A 206 6.50 -16.99 3.54
N SER A 207 6.40 -18.19 4.14
CA SER A 207 5.27 -18.69 4.91
C SER A 207 4.92 -17.75 6.06
N TYR A 208 3.99 -16.83 5.82
CA TYR A 208 3.50 -15.91 6.85
C TYR A 208 2.70 -16.73 7.89
N THR A 209 3.27 -16.96 9.07
CA THR A 209 2.48 -17.25 10.27
C THR A 209 1.99 -15.93 10.82
N PRO A 210 0.67 -15.64 10.77
CA PRO A 210 0.15 -14.44 11.39
C PRO A 210 0.49 -14.46 12.88
N GLU A 211 1.14 -13.40 13.36
CA GLU A 211 1.33 -13.18 14.79
C GLU A 211 -0.06 -13.22 15.47
N PRO A 212 -0.29 -14.10 16.45
CA PRO A 212 -1.63 -14.27 17.00
C PRO A 212 -2.04 -12.99 17.70
N ALA A 213 -3.10 -12.37 17.18
CA ALA A 213 -3.73 -11.19 17.76
C ALA A 213 -3.85 -11.36 19.27
N ALA A 214 -3.18 -10.47 20.01
CA ALA A 214 -3.25 -10.42 21.47
C ALA A 214 -4.71 -10.43 21.89
N LYS A 215 -5.11 -11.49 22.60
CA LYS A 215 -6.48 -11.70 23.07
C LYS A 215 -6.91 -10.48 23.88
N LYS A 216 -7.88 -9.73 23.35
CA LYS A 216 -8.62 -8.73 24.12
C LYS A 216 -9.24 -9.42 25.32
N HIS A 217 -8.79 -9.05 26.52
CA HIS A 217 -9.43 -9.43 27.77
C HIS A 217 -10.86 -8.89 27.78
N LYS A 218 -11.84 -9.79 27.70
CA LYS A 218 -13.25 -9.47 27.88
C LYS A 218 -13.57 -9.51 29.38
N ALA A 219 -13.99 -8.36 29.93
CA ALA A 219 -14.52 -8.26 31.28
C ALA A 219 -15.99 -8.73 31.34
N GLY A 220 -16.34 -9.42 32.44
CA GLY A 220 -17.73 -9.67 32.89
C GLY A 220 -18.13 -11.16 33.02
N GLY A 221 -18.19 -11.67 34.26
CA GLY A 221 -18.60 -13.06 34.65
C GLY A 221 -20.12 -13.26 34.76
N PRO A 222 -20.68 -14.13 35.66
CA PRO A 222 -20.08 -15.08 36.62
C PRO A 222 -20.67 -16.52 36.55
N SER A 223 -20.22 -17.43 37.46
CA SER A 223 -20.66 -18.83 37.73
C SER A 223 -19.63 -19.88 37.27
N GLY A 224 -19.12 -20.84 38.03
CA GLY A 224 -19.34 -21.33 39.40
C GLY A 224 -18.66 -22.72 39.51
N ARG A 225 -18.27 -23.13 40.72
CA ARG A 225 -17.79 -24.47 41.16
C ARG A 225 -16.32 -24.90 40.94
N ASN A 226 -15.51 -24.53 41.94
CA ASN A 226 -14.79 -25.37 42.92
C ASN A 226 -13.99 -26.66 42.56
N ARG A 227 -12.80 -26.71 43.22
CA ARG A 227 -11.87 -27.82 43.59
C ARG A 227 -10.70 -28.07 42.60
N SER A 228 -9.43 -28.20 43.01
CA SER A 228 -8.73 -28.08 44.31
C SER A 228 -7.19 -28.28 44.14
N LYS A 229 -6.38 -27.65 45.02
CA LYS A 229 -4.98 -28.00 45.44
C LYS A 229 -3.86 -27.80 44.41
N LYS A 230 -2.67 -27.22 44.66
CA LYS A 230 -1.91 -26.73 45.83
C LYS A 230 -0.85 -25.76 45.25
N ARG A 231 -0.63 -24.58 45.84
CA ARG A 231 0.55 -23.72 45.57
C ARG A 231 1.49 -23.79 46.77
N VAL A 232 2.71 -24.27 46.53
CA VAL A 232 3.81 -24.24 47.49
C VAL A 232 4.46 -22.87 47.39
N MET A 233 4.44 -22.12 48.50
CA MET A 233 5.23 -20.89 48.67
C MET A 233 6.71 -21.25 48.66
N LYS A 234 7.51 -20.51 47.89
CA LYS A 234 8.94 -20.35 48.15
C LYS A 234 9.19 -18.87 48.38
N GLU A 235 9.25 -18.50 49.65
CA GLU A 235 9.71 -17.19 50.09
C GLU A 235 11.12 -16.92 49.57
N ARG A 236 11.35 -15.71 49.08
CA ARG A 236 12.66 -15.05 49.16
C ARG A 236 12.42 -13.62 49.60
N LYS A 237 12.83 -13.35 50.85
CA LYS A 237 13.07 -12.02 51.42
C LYS A 237 14.05 -11.25 50.53
N GLY A 238 13.74 -9.99 50.26
CA GLY A 238 14.68 -8.99 49.76
C GLY A 238 14.36 -7.68 50.46
N ASP A 239 15.31 -7.21 51.28
CA ASP A 239 15.25 -6.03 52.12
C ASP A 239 15.04 -4.73 51.32
N LEU A 240 14.21 -3.85 51.86
CA LEU A 240 13.90 -2.51 51.36
C LEU A 240 14.86 -1.43 51.90
N ASP A 241 15.99 -1.82 52.48
CA ASP A 241 16.87 -0.91 53.23
C ASP A 241 17.98 -0.25 52.38
N SER A 242 17.90 -0.34 51.05
CA SER A 242 18.90 0.20 50.12
C SER A 242 18.47 1.49 49.39
N VAL A 243 17.27 2.04 49.64
CA VAL A 243 16.72 3.15 48.83
C VAL A 243 16.72 4.51 49.55
N LEU A 244 17.23 4.61 50.79
CA LEU A 244 17.24 5.86 51.57
C LEU A 244 18.62 6.49 51.83
N ALA A 245 19.68 6.06 51.15
CA ALA A 245 21.04 6.55 51.39
C ALA A 245 21.64 7.47 50.30
N GLU A 246 20.86 8.01 49.36
CA GLU A 246 21.36 9.00 48.38
C GLU A 246 20.58 10.32 48.39
N LEU A 247 20.24 10.81 49.58
CA LEU A 247 19.98 12.23 49.80
C LEU A 247 20.83 12.72 50.97
N LYS A 248 22.10 13.00 50.69
CA LYS A 248 22.89 14.06 51.34
C LYS A 248 24.11 14.40 50.51
#